data_AF-A0A2T1G3H6-F1
#
_entry.id   AF-A0A2T1G3H6-F1
#
_cell.length_a   1.000
_cell.length_b   1.000
_cell.length_c   1.000
_cell.angle_alpha   90.00
_cell.angle_beta   90.00
_cell.angle_gamma   90.00
#
_symmetry.space_group_name_H-M   'P 1'
#
loop_
_entity.id
_entity.type
_entity.pdbx_description
1 polymer ?
#
loop_
_entity_poly.entity_id
_entity_poly.type
_entity_poly.pdbx_seq_one_letter_code
_entity_poly.pdbx_strand_id
1 'polypeptide(L)'
;MKKSLKSDRTLLMTSILLFFMLAAGIISGTIGFISGHEALKGVTQPDIRPNNNKGGIPQNINTKGLELIDEKEAIANVKKQMGIDDPSKDSQQAKDAKKRAAEFEKAVKNDPKTGLPIAKLPIVKQDQGITMSVNSIAPKGTDLKLELTLSNHGSQPVNFGQGTINVTNDRSQGINTTTSGLPSSLAANGQEVKVTLKIPKNALDKVKSVSLQLTDIDKKLQLEASGIPVGK
;
A
#
# COMPACT_ATOMS: atom_id res chain seq x y z
N MET A 1 18.21 37.21 -69.02
CA MET A 1 17.54 37.98 -67.94
C MET A 1 17.51 37.14 -66.67
N LYS A 2 18.40 37.40 -65.70
CA LYS A 2 18.32 36.81 -64.36
C LYS A 2 17.64 37.83 -63.44
N LYS A 3 16.40 37.57 -63.04
CA LYS A 3 15.70 38.36 -62.02
C LYS A 3 16.40 38.10 -60.68
N SER A 4 17.16 39.08 -60.20
CA SER A 4 17.67 39.11 -58.84
C SER A 4 16.49 39.33 -57.90
N LEU A 5 16.13 38.30 -57.12
CA LEU A 5 15.20 38.44 -56.00
C LEU A 5 15.91 39.27 -54.93
N LYS A 6 15.50 40.53 -54.80
CA LYS A 6 15.88 41.37 -53.65
C LYS A 6 15.17 40.75 -52.44
N SER A 7 15.89 40.01 -51.62
CA SER A 7 15.33 39.35 -50.44
C SER A 7 14.87 40.42 -49.45
N ASP A 8 13.58 40.73 -49.44
CA ASP A 8 12.99 41.60 -48.43
C ASP A 8 13.24 40.97 -47.07
N ARG A 9 13.98 41.68 -46.20
CA ARG A 9 14.45 41.16 -44.91
C ARG A 9 13.29 40.67 -44.03
N THR A 10 12.12 41.26 -44.18
CA THR A 10 10.86 40.84 -43.54
C THR A 10 10.38 39.48 -44.06
N LEU A 11 10.44 39.25 -45.37
CA LEU A 11 10.05 37.97 -45.99
C LEU A 11 10.99 36.83 -45.56
N LEU A 12 12.28 37.13 -45.40
CA LEU A 12 13.26 36.18 -44.88
C LEU A 12 12.95 35.80 -43.41
N MET A 13 12.62 36.78 -42.58
CA MET A 13 12.32 36.56 -41.16
C MET A 13 11.01 35.78 -40.95
N THR A 14 9.96 36.05 -41.74
CA THR A 14 8.70 35.31 -41.65
C THR A 14 8.84 33.88 -42.18
N SER A 15 9.65 33.66 -43.22
CA SER A 15 9.94 32.31 -43.71
C SER A 15 10.69 31.47 -42.68
N ILE A 16 11.67 32.06 -41.97
CA ILE A 16 12.38 31.39 -40.88
C ILE A 16 11.43 31.08 -39.72
N LEU A 17 10.60 32.04 -39.31
CA LEU A 17 9.64 31.85 -38.23
C LEU A 17 8.63 30.73 -38.55
N LEU A 18 8.13 30.69 -39.78
CA LEU A 18 7.22 29.65 -40.24
C LEU A 18 7.89 28.26 -40.20
N PHE A 19 9.17 28.17 -40.59
CA PHE A 19 9.92 26.91 -40.55
C PHE A 19 10.09 26.41 -39.11
N PHE A 20 10.38 27.29 -38.16
CA PHE A 20 10.47 26.93 -36.74
C PHE A 20 9.15 26.46 -36.16
N MET A 21 8.03 27.11 -36.50
CA MET A 21 6.69 26.67 -36.07
C MET A 21 6.35 25.28 -36.60
N LEU A 22 6.67 25.01 -37.88
CA LEU A 22 6.43 23.71 -38.50
C LEU A 22 7.30 22.62 -37.86
N ALA A 23 8.58 22.90 -37.63
CA ALA A 23 9.52 21.97 -37.02
C ALA A 23 9.11 21.61 -35.58
N ALA A 24 8.74 22.60 -34.76
CA ALA A 24 8.30 22.37 -33.39
C ALA A 24 7.01 21.53 -33.32
N GLY A 25 6.07 21.76 -34.23
CA GLY A 25 4.83 20.97 -34.33
C GLY A 25 5.09 19.49 -34.64
N ILE A 26 5.97 19.20 -35.59
CA ILE A 26 6.32 17.82 -35.97
C ILE A 26 7.01 17.09 -34.81
N ILE A 27 7.97 17.75 -34.15
CA ILE A 27 8.71 17.15 -33.02
C ILE A 27 7.78 16.86 -31.83
N SER A 28 6.84 17.76 -31.53
CA SER A 28 5.88 17.57 -30.45
C SER A 28 4.89 16.42 -30.74
N GLY A 29 4.41 16.34 -31.99
CA GLY A 29 3.46 15.31 -32.40
C GLY A 29 4.04 13.89 -32.36
N THR A 30 5.30 13.70 -32.77
CA THR A 30 5.93 12.37 -32.76
C THR A 30 6.19 11.86 -31.35
N ILE A 31 6.63 12.73 -30.43
CA ILE A 31 6.83 12.37 -29.01
C ILE A 31 5.49 12.03 -28.33
N GLY A 32 4.46 12.83 -28.57
CA GLY A 32 3.11 12.57 -28.05
C GLY A 32 2.51 11.26 -28.56
N PHE A 33 2.69 10.94 -29.84
CA PHE A 33 2.20 9.70 -30.44
C PHE A 33 2.89 8.45 -29.88
N ILE A 34 4.22 8.49 -29.72
CA ILE A 34 4.97 7.37 -29.15
C ILE A 34 4.52 7.13 -27.70
N SER A 35 4.44 8.18 -26.89
CA SER A 35 4.05 8.08 -25.49
C SER A 35 2.60 7.58 -25.31
N GLY A 36 1.66 8.04 -26.15
CA GLY A 36 0.28 7.56 -26.16
C GLY A 36 0.15 6.10 -26.62
N HIS A 37 0.95 5.68 -27.60
CA HIS A 37 0.95 4.30 -28.09
C HIS A 37 1.60 3.33 -27.10
N GLU A 38 2.64 3.75 -26.37
CA GLU A 38 3.25 3.00 -25.27
C GLU A 38 2.22 2.75 -24.15
N ALA A 39 1.39 3.74 -23.83
CA ALA A 39 0.35 3.62 -22.81
C ALA A 39 -0.75 2.60 -23.17
N LEU A 40 -1.01 2.39 -24.48
CA LEU A 40 -1.99 1.41 -24.95
C LEU A 40 -1.43 -0.03 -25.03
N LYS A 41 -0.10 -0.20 -25.03
CA LYS A 41 0.56 -1.52 -25.10
C LYS A 41 0.56 -2.29 -23.78
N GLY A 42 0.13 -1.70 -22.67
CA GLY A 42 0.01 -2.35 -21.37
C GLY A 42 -1.38 -2.93 -21.05
N VAL A 43 -2.38 -2.74 -21.92
CA VAL A 43 -3.76 -3.20 -21.71
C VAL A 43 -4.04 -4.43 -22.58
N THR A 44 -3.22 -5.48 -22.46
CA THR A 44 -3.68 -6.82 -22.81
C THR A 44 -4.44 -7.35 -21.61
N GLN A 45 -5.75 -7.53 -21.79
CA GLN A 45 -6.55 -8.23 -20.81
C GLN A 45 -5.91 -9.60 -20.59
N PRO A 46 -5.56 -10.00 -19.35
CA PRO A 46 -5.19 -11.38 -19.10
C PRO A 46 -6.38 -12.23 -19.52
N ASP A 47 -6.16 -13.17 -20.45
CA ASP A 47 -7.18 -14.13 -20.86
C ASP A 47 -7.45 -15.06 -19.67
N ILE A 48 -8.39 -14.67 -18.81
CA ILE A 48 -8.79 -15.35 -17.59
C ILE A 48 -9.78 -16.48 -17.86
N ARG A 49 -9.63 -17.24 -18.94
CA ARG A 49 -10.42 -18.46 -19.16
C ARG A 49 -9.80 -19.62 -18.37
N PRO A 50 -10.38 -20.05 -17.22
CA PRO A 50 -9.79 -21.09 -16.37
C PRO A 50 -10.09 -22.50 -16.88
N ASN A 51 -10.56 -22.65 -18.12
CA ASN A 51 -10.99 -23.95 -18.63
C ASN A 51 -10.98 -23.95 -20.16
N ASN A 52 -9.88 -24.43 -20.75
CA ASN A 52 -9.87 -25.22 -21.97
C ASN A 52 -8.44 -25.65 -22.30
N ASN A 53 -7.93 -26.64 -21.56
CA ASN A 53 -6.72 -27.37 -21.95
C ASN A 53 -7.12 -28.71 -22.57
N LYS A 54 -7.69 -28.67 -23.79
CA LYS A 54 -7.78 -29.81 -24.72
C LYS A 54 -7.77 -29.29 -26.16
N GLY A 55 -6.58 -29.26 -26.78
CA GLY A 55 -6.41 -28.94 -28.19
C GLY A 55 -4.98 -28.54 -28.48
N GLY A 56 -4.14 -29.51 -28.85
CA GLY A 56 -2.70 -29.35 -28.97
C GLY A 56 -2.22 -28.59 -30.19
N ILE A 57 -1.09 -27.92 -30.02
CA ILE A 57 -0.07 -27.67 -31.05
C ILE A 57 1.29 -27.81 -30.32
N PRO A 58 2.21 -28.69 -30.75
CA PRO A 58 3.48 -28.89 -30.06
C PRO A 58 4.43 -27.74 -30.40
N GLN A 59 4.46 -26.70 -29.57
CA GLN A 59 5.54 -25.70 -29.61
C GLN A 59 6.63 -26.15 -28.65
N ASN A 60 7.72 -26.62 -29.24
CA ASN A 60 8.97 -27.00 -28.61
C ASN A 60 9.58 -25.80 -27.88
N ILE A 61 9.26 -25.64 -26.59
CA ILE A 61 9.94 -24.73 -25.68
C ILE A 61 10.81 -25.60 -24.78
N ASN A 62 12.10 -25.63 -25.09
CA ASN A 62 13.15 -26.18 -24.23
C ASN A 62 13.22 -25.41 -22.92
N THR A 63 12.38 -25.76 -21.95
CA THR A 63 12.49 -25.30 -20.55
C THR A 63 13.46 -26.22 -19.83
N LYS A 64 14.75 -25.94 -20.03
CA LYS A 64 15.81 -26.45 -19.18
C LYS A 64 15.63 -25.82 -17.79
N GLY A 65 15.18 -26.62 -16.82
CA GLY A 65 15.22 -26.25 -15.39
C GLY A 65 13.88 -25.86 -14.76
N LEU A 66 13.00 -26.84 -14.59
CA LEU A 66 12.09 -26.88 -13.44
C LEU A 66 12.41 -28.18 -12.70
N GLU A 67 13.38 -28.10 -11.79
CA GLU A 67 13.60 -29.14 -10.80
C GLU A 67 12.37 -29.13 -9.88
N LEU A 68 11.48 -30.10 -10.06
CA LEU A 68 10.32 -30.27 -9.20
C LEU A 68 10.82 -30.66 -7.81
N ILE A 69 10.79 -29.71 -6.88
CA ILE A 69 11.06 -29.99 -5.48
C ILE A 69 9.93 -30.87 -4.94
N ASP A 70 10.30 -32.03 -4.38
CA ASP A 70 9.35 -32.98 -3.82
C ASP A 70 8.71 -32.37 -2.56
N GLU A 71 7.40 -32.11 -2.62
CA GLU A 71 6.63 -31.37 -1.60
C GLU A 71 6.84 -31.96 -0.19
N LYS A 72 7.03 -33.28 -0.11
CA LYS A 72 7.24 -34.01 1.15
C LYS A 72 8.51 -33.58 1.88
N GLU A 73 9.58 -33.28 1.14
CA GLU A 73 10.86 -32.86 1.71
C GLU A 73 10.81 -31.39 2.17
N ALA A 74 10.10 -30.54 1.42
CA ALA A 74 9.84 -29.16 1.82
C ALA A 74 9.01 -29.10 3.13
N ILE A 75 7.95 -29.92 3.24
CA ILE A 75 7.14 -30.00 4.46
C ILE A 75 7.97 -30.53 5.64
N ALA A 76 8.85 -31.51 5.42
CA ALA A 76 9.71 -32.04 6.48
C ALA A 76 10.73 -31.01 6.99
N ASN A 77 11.34 -30.23 6.11
CA ASN A 77 12.27 -29.16 6.49
C ASN A 77 11.56 -28.02 7.24
N VAL A 78 10.36 -27.63 6.79
CA VAL A 78 9.56 -26.62 7.48
C VAL A 78 9.10 -27.14 8.85
N LYS A 79 8.73 -28.41 8.99
CA LYS A 79 8.39 -29.01 10.30
C LYS A 79 9.57 -29.00 11.28
N LYS A 80 10.76 -29.37 10.82
CA LYS A 80 11.99 -29.31 11.63
C LYS A 80 12.33 -27.88 12.05
N GLN A 81 12.13 -26.91 11.16
CA GLN A 81 12.39 -25.49 11.44
C GLN A 81 11.32 -24.86 12.35
N MET A 82 10.10 -25.39 12.36
CA MET A 82 9.04 -25.01 13.30
C MET A 82 9.14 -25.75 14.65
N GLY A 83 10.13 -26.63 14.84
CA GLY A 83 10.31 -27.38 16.09
C GLY A 83 9.15 -28.33 16.43
N ILE A 84 8.41 -28.80 15.41
CA ILE A 84 7.28 -29.72 15.59
C ILE A 84 7.77 -31.15 15.33
N ASP A 85 8.44 -31.72 16.34
CA ASP A 85 8.66 -33.16 16.45
C ASP A 85 7.55 -33.81 17.32
N ASP A 86 7.21 -35.05 16.98
CA ASP A 86 6.03 -35.86 17.32
C ASP A 86 5.41 -35.80 18.75
N PRO A 87 4.13 -36.19 18.90
CA PRO A 87 3.27 -35.93 20.05
C PRO A 87 3.57 -36.90 21.19
N SER A 88 4.58 -36.62 22.00
CA SER A 88 4.88 -37.41 23.19
C SER A 88 5.61 -36.58 24.25
N LYS A 89 4.96 -35.54 24.77
CA LYS A 89 5.28 -34.90 26.06
C LYS A 89 4.15 -34.00 26.56
N ASP A 90 2.93 -34.46 26.34
CA ASP A 90 1.69 -33.76 26.59
C ASP A 90 1.18 -33.99 28.03
N SER A 91 1.96 -33.59 29.05
CA SER A 91 1.52 -33.76 30.45
C SER A 91 2.04 -32.76 31.49
N GLN A 92 2.79 -31.71 31.12
CA GLN A 92 3.22 -30.70 32.11
C GLN A 92 2.98 -29.22 31.73
N GLN A 93 2.61 -28.89 30.49
CA GLN A 93 2.24 -27.51 30.11
C GLN A 93 0.73 -27.19 30.22
N ALA A 94 -0.10 -28.17 30.55
CA ALA A 94 -1.55 -27.94 30.75
C ALA A 94 -1.90 -27.33 32.12
N LYS A 95 -0.96 -27.24 33.08
CA LYS A 95 -1.23 -26.66 34.41
C LYS A 95 -0.92 -25.16 34.51
N ASP A 96 -0.05 -24.62 33.66
CA ASP A 96 0.26 -23.18 33.64
C ASP A 96 -0.63 -22.38 32.68
N ALA A 97 -1.24 -23.02 31.68
CA ALA A 97 -2.25 -22.40 30.82
C ALA A 97 -3.57 -22.09 31.57
N LYS A 98 -3.91 -22.86 32.62
CA LYS A 98 -5.15 -22.67 33.39
C LYS A 98 -5.07 -21.55 34.42
N LYS A 99 -3.86 -21.20 34.90
CA LYS A 99 -3.66 -20.00 35.75
C LYS A 99 -3.61 -18.71 34.92
N ARG A 100 -3.05 -18.77 33.70
CA ARG A 100 -2.99 -17.60 32.80
C ARG A 100 -4.36 -17.27 32.18
N ALA A 101 -5.20 -18.27 31.89
CA ALA A 101 -6.58 -18.04 31.44
C ALA A 101 -7.48 -17.38 32.52
N ALA A 102 -7.28 -17.72 33.80
CA ALA A 102 -8.04 -17.12 34.91
C ALA A 102 -7.63 -15.66 35.20
N GLU A 103 -6.43 -15.24 34.79
CA GLU A 103 -5.96 -13.86 34.90
C GLU A 103 -6.40 -13.01 33.69
N PHE A 104 -6.56 -13.62 32.51
CA PHE A 104 -7.19 -13.00 31.34
C PHE A 104 -8.72 -12.83 31.50
N GLU A 105 -9.42 -13.73 32.20
CA GLU A 105 -10.86 -13.57 32.48
C GLU A 105 -11.17 -12.47 33.51
N LYS A 106 -10.23 -12.14 34.43
CA LYS A 106 -10.44 -11.06 35.42
C LYS A 106 -10.10 -9.66 34.93
N ALA A 107 -9.46 -9.52 33.77
CA ALA A 107 -9.14 -8.22 33.16
C ALA A 107 -10.19 -7.72 32.15
N VAL A 108 -11.19 -8.54 31.80
CA VAL A 108 -12.30 -8.13 30.93
C VAL A 108 -13.47 -7.65 31.79
N LYS A 109 -13.37 -6.42 32.30
CA LYS A 109 -14.57 -5.65 32.68
C LYS A 109 -15.20 -5.13 31.39
N ASN A 110 -16.19 -5.87 30.90
CA ASN A 110 -17.09 -5.42 29.83
C ASN A 110 -17.86 -4.18 30.31
N ASP A 111 -17.70 -3.03 29.64
CA ASP A 111 -18.67 -1.93 29.74
C ASP A 111 -19.85 -2.26 28.81
N PRO A 112 -21.11 -2.29 29.29
CA PRO A 112 -22.27 -2.79 28.54
C PRO A 112 -22.70 -2.04 27.27
N LYS A 113 -21.94 -1.07 26.74
CA LYS A 113 -22.45 -0.17 25.68
C LYS A 113 -21.81 -0.25 24.29
N THR A 114 -20.67 -0.90 24.05
CA THR A 114 -20.06 -0.86 22.69
C THR A 114 -19.38 -2.14 22.17
N GLY A 115 -19.04 -3.13 23.01
CA GLY A 115 -18.60 -4.46 22.55
C GLY A 115 -17.41 -4.49 21.58
N LEU A 116 -16.52 -3.49 21.64
CA LEU A 116 -15.24 -3.48 20.91
C LEU A 116 -14.11 -3.92 21.86
N PRO A 117 -13.07 -4.63 21.38
CA PRO A 117 -11.89 -4.93 22.18
C PRO A 117 -11.26 -3.64 22.72
N ILE A 118 -10.92 -3.59 24.01
CA ILE A 118 -10.21 -2.45 24.59
C ILE A 118 -8.78 -2.46 24.02
N ALA A 119 -8.58 -1.75 22.91
CA ALA A 119 -7.25 -1.43 22.41
C ALA A 119 -6.52 -0.62 23.48
N LYS A 120 -5.30 -1.01 23.85
CA LYS A 120 -4.43 -0.17 24.68
C LYS A 120 -3.96 1.00 23.82
N LEU A 121 -4.78 2.06 23.79
CA LEU A 121 -4.46 3.31 23.12
C LEU A 121 -3.56 4.18 24.03
N PRO A 122 -2.65 4.98 23.46
CA PRO A 122 -2.39 5.09 22.03
C PRO A 122 -1.54 3.96 21.45
N ILE A 123 -1.75 3.62 20.18
CA ILE A 123 -0.86 2.72 19.41
C ILE A 123 0.16 3.60 18.69
N VAL A 124 1.42 3.56 19.12
CA VAL A 124 2.51 4.42 18.64
C VAL A 124 3.50 3.63 17.78
N LYS A 125 3.89 4.20 16.65
CA LYS A 125 4.91 3.67 15.73
C LYS A 125 5.85 4.77 15.27
N GLN A 126 7.12 4.41 15.11
CA GLN A 126 8.17 5.35 14.74
C GLN A 126 9.09 4.74 13.69
N ASP A 127 9.45 5.53 12.68
CA ASP A 127 10.45 5.20 11.66
C ASP A 127 11.14 6.51 11.21
N GLN A 128 12.46 6.48 11.06
CA GLN A 128 13.29 7.62 10.61
C GLN A 128 13.06 8.96 11.33
N GLY A 129 12.60 8.93 12.59
CA GLY A 129 12.27 10.13 13.37
C GLY A 129 10.82 10.63 13.20
N ILE A 130 10.03 9.99 12.36
CA ILE A 130 8.60 10.24 12.18
C ILE A 130 7.82 9.33 13.11
N THR A 131 6.89 9.90 13.87
CA THR A 131 6.03 9.17 14.81
C THR A 131 4.59 9.27 14.35
N MET A 132 3.89 8.13 14.32
CA MET A 132 2.43 8.04 14.16
C MET A 132 1.83 7.42 15.41
N SER A 133 0.82 8.09 15.96
CA SER A 133 0.07 7.64 17.12
C SER A 133 -1.39 7.53 16.77
N VAL A 134 -1.99 6.34 16.94
CA VAL A 134 -3.44 6.15 16.88
C VAL A 134 -3.98 6.41 18.28
N ASN A 135 -4.72 7.51 18.44
CA ASN A 135 -5.16 7.99 19.75
C ASN A 135 -6.59 7.57 20.10
N SER A 136 -7.43 7.38 19.08
CA SER A 136 -8.85 7.04 19.26
C SER A 136 -9.37 6.17 18.13
N ILE A 137 -10.26 5.24 18.49
CA ILE A 137 -11.00 4.37 17.58
C ILE A 137 -12.45 4.42 18.03
N ALA A 138 -13.32 5.06 17.25
CA ALA A 138 -14.70 5.29 17.65
C ALA A 138 -15.68 5.06 16.50
N PRO A 139 -16.78 4.32 16.70
CA PRO A 139 -17.86 4.24 15.72
C PRO A 139 -18.55 5.60 15.58
N LYS A 140 -18.76 6.07 14.34
CA LYS A 140 -19.47 7.31 14.03
C LYS A 140 -20.39 7.12 12.82
N GLY A 141 -21.70 6.99 13.07
CA GLY A 141 -22.67 6.75 12.01
C GLY A 141 -22.40 5.42 11.29
N THR A 142 -22.22 5.48 9.97
CA THR A 142 -21.88 4.34 9.10
C THR A 142 -20.40 4.00 9.07
N ASP A 143 -19.54 4.82 9.70
CA ASP A 143 -18.10 4.70 9.63
C ASP A 143 -17.50 4.36 11.01
N LEU A 144 -16.30 3.81 11.00
CA LEU A 144 -15.37 3.81 12.12
C LEU A 144 -14.40 4.97 11.91
N LYS A 145 -14.33 5.88 12.89
CA LYS A 145 -13.42 7.03 12.88
C LYS A 145 -12.18 6.69 13.70
N LEU A 146 -11.00 6.81 13.07
CA LEU A 146 -9.70 6.75 13.74
C LEU A 146 -9.11 8.16 13.79
N GLU A 147 -8.63 8.56 14.96
CA GLU A 147 -7.87 9.81 15.13
C GLU A 147 -6.40 9.49 15.34
N LEU A 148 -5.56 10.10 14.51
CA LEU A 148 -4.13 9.90 14.50
C LEU A 148 -3.39 11.22 14.72
N THR A 149 -2.21 11.15 15.31
CA THR A 149 -1.24 12.24 15.34
C THR A 149 0.01 11.82 14.59
N LEU A 150 0.56 12.72 13.77
CA LEU A 150 1.85 12.59 13.12
C LEU A 150 2.80 13.66 13.65
N SER A 151 4.05 13.31 13.93
CA SER A 151 5.13 14.27 14.21
C SER A 151 6.42 13.84 13.53
N ASN A 152 7.27 14.80 13.14
CA ASN A 152 8.57 14.53 12.53
C ASN A 152 9.67 15.17 13.39
N HIS A 153 10.34 14.33 14.18
CA HIS A 153 11.54 14.65 14.96
C HIS A 153 12.84 14.27 14.23
N GLY A 154 12.75 13.94 12.94
CA GLY A 154 13.91 13.70 12.08
C GLY A 154 14.65 15.00 11.74
N SER A 155 15.62 14.90 10.84
CA SER A 155 16.44 16.03 10.39
C SER A 155 15.99 16.62 9.05
N GLN A 156 15.08 15.96 8.34
CA GLN A 156 14.61 16.34 7.01
C GLN A 156 13.09 16.35 6.92
N PRO A 157 12.48 17.26 6.16
CA PRO A 157 11.05 17.22 5.89
C PRO A 157 10.68 15.96 5.10
N VAL A 158 9.49 15.43 5.37
CA VAL A 158 8.95 14.27 4.64
C VAL A 158 7.81 14.72 3.75
N ASN A 159 7.86 14.36 2.47
CA ASN A 159 6.82 14.68 1.51
C ASN A 159 5.91 13.49 1.27
N PHE A 160 4.61 13.68 1.54
CA PHE A 160 3.58 12.68 1.30
C PHE A 160 2.85 12.91 -0.03
N GLY A 161 3.01 14.08 -0.65
CA GLY A 161 2.39 14.40 -1.95
C GLY A 161 0.88 14.55 -1.84
N GLN A 162 0.12 13.86 -2.69
CA GLN A 162 -1.33 13.68 -2.54
C GLN A 162 -1.65 12.51 -1.58
N GLY A 163 -0.82 12.35 -0.54
CA GLY A 163 -0.70 11.12 0.23
C GLY A 163 -2.04 10.59 0.75
N THR A 164 -2.18 9.28 0.69
CA THR A 164 -3.23 8.53 1.37
C THR A 164 -2.58 7.62 2.38
N ILE A 165 -3.23 7.41 3.53
CA ILE A 165 -2.83 6.32 4.42
C ILE A 165 -3.41 5.04 3.84
N ASN A 166 -2.55 4.10 3.48
CA ASN A 166 -2.97 2.80 3.00
C ASN A 166 -3.48 2.00 4.20
N VAL A 167 -4.64 1.36 4.03
CA VAL A 167 -5.28 0.59 5.09
C VAL A 167 -5.50 -0.81 4.58
N THR A 168 -5.00 -1.80 5.30
CA THR A 168 -5.19 -3.22 4.97
C THR A 168 -5.83 -3.96 6.13
N ASN A 169 -6.57 -5.02 5.84
CA ASN A 169 -7.10 -5.93 6.86
C ASN A 169 -6.08 -7.01 7.25
N ASP A 170 -6.49 -7.87 8.17
CA ASP A 170 -5.77 -9.08 8.63
C ASP A 170 -5.45 -10.11 7.53
N ARG A 171 -6.01 -9.95 6.34
CA ARG A 171 -5.74 -10.76 5.14
C ARG A 171 -4.92 -10.00 4.09
N SER A 172 -4.30 -8.88 4.48
CA SER A 172 -3.54 -7.99 3.59
C SER A 172 -4.36 -7.40 2.43
N GLN A 173 -5.69 -7.39 2.54
CA GLN A 173 -6.57 -6.79 1.54
C GLN A 173 -6.77 -5.31 1.84
N GLY A 174 -6.63 -4.46 0.82
CA GLY A 174 -6.84 -3.03 0.95
C GLY A 174 -8.29 -2.68 1.31
N ILE A 175 -8.46 -1.72 2.21
CA ILE A 175 -9.74 -1.15 2.62
C ILE A 175 -9.84 0.27 2.09
N ASN A 176 -10.95 0.58 1.43
CA ASN A 176 -11.23 1.94 1.00
C ASN A 176 -11.52 2.83 2.21
N THR A 177 -10.84 3.97 2.31
CA THR A 177 -10.95 4.88 3.45
C THR A 177 -10.90 6.32 3.00
N THR A 178 -11.40 7.22 3.84
CA THR A 178 -11.27 8.67 3.63
C THR A 178 -10.30 9.23 4.66
N THR A 179 -9.21 9.84 4.17
CA THR A 179 -8.22 10.54 5.00
C THR A 179 -8.47 12.04 4.96
N SER A 180 -8.39 12.72 6.10
CA SER A 180 -8.53 14.18 6.22
C SER A 180 -7.50 14.74 7.20
N GLY A 181 -6.93 15.90 6.90
CA GLY A 181 -5.92 16.55 7.73
C GLY A 181 -4.49 16.07 7.53
N LEU A 182 -4.24 15.15 6.58
CA LEU A 182 -2.88 14.78 6.19
C LEU A 182 -2.27 15.91 5.33
N PRO A 183 -1.15 16.52 5.74
CA PRO A 183 -0.50 17.56 4.95
C PRO A 183 0.29 16.94 3.78
N SER A 184 0.57 17.74 2.75
CA SER A 184 1.43 17.31 1.64
C SER A 184 2.90 17.12 2.03
N SER A 185 3.32 17.78 3.11
CA SER A 185 4.66 17.69 3.70
C SER A 185 4.60 17.84 5.21
N LEU A 186 5.48 17.14 5.92
CA LEU A 186 5.64 17.20 7.38
C LEU A 186 7.05 17.69 7.71
N ALA A 187 7.13 18.92 8.21
CA ALA A 187 8.38 19.58 8.54
C ALA A 187 9.11 18.88 9.70
N ALA A 188 10.44 18.87 9.66
CA ALA A 188 11.31 18.34 10.71
C ALA A 188 11.40 19.29 11.92
N ASN A 189 10.27 19.60 12.54
CA ASN A 189 10.17 20.54 13.66
C ASN A 189 9.47 19.93 14.90
N GLY A 190 9.12 18.64 14.86
CA GLY A 190 8.41 17.95 15.92
C GLY A 190 6.95 18.39 16.11
N GLN A 191 6.41 19.25 15.23
CA GLN A 191 5.04 19.72 15.35
C GLN A 191 4.06 18.57 15.09
N GLU A 192 3.09 18.42 15.99
CA GLU A 192 2.04 17.42 15.88
C GLU A 192 0.95 17.87 14.91
N VAL A 193 0.63 17.00 13.95
CA VAL A 193 -0.45 17.18 12.99
C VAL A 193 -1.51 16.12 13.20
N LYS A 194 -2.76 16.56 13.32
CA LYS A 194 -3.91 15.67 13.52
C LYS A 194 -4.46 15.19 12.18
N VAL A 195 -4.59 13.88 12.05
CA VAL A 195 -5.15 13.21 10.88
C VAL A 195 -6.37 12.40 11.31
N THR A 196 -7.45 12.49 10.53
CA THR A 196 -8.66 11.69 10.72
C THR A 196 -8.79 10.70 9.58
N LEU A 197 -9.01 9.45 9.93
CA LEU A 197 -9.30 8.38 8.98
C LEU A 197 -10.72 7.87 9.22
N LYS A 198 -11.51 7.76 8.15
CA LYS A 198 -12.85 7.15 8.18
C LYS A 198 -12.83 5.85 7.40
N ILE A 199 -13.26 4.79 8.06
CA ILE A 199 -13.36 3.45 7.49
C ILE A 199 -14.85 3.07 7.44
N PRO A 200 -15.44 2.84 6.26
CA PRO A 200 -16.81 2.37 6.15
C PRO A 200 -17.02 1.03 6.88
N LYS A 201 -18.06 0.92 7.71
CA LYS A 201 -18.29 -0.30 8.51
C LYS A 201 -18.54 -1.55 7.67
N ASN A 202 -19.10 -1.41 6.46
CA ASN A 202 -19.27 -2.52 5.53
C ASN A 202 -17.93 -3.13 5.07
N ALA A 203 -16.85 -2.35 5.07
CA ALA A 203 -15.51 -2.84 4.76
C ALA A 203 -14.83 -3.54 5.95
N LEU A 204 -15.46 -3.49 7.13
CA LEU A 204 -14.97 -4.10 8.36
C LEU A 204 -15.69 -5.41 8.71
N ASP A 205 -16.57 -5.90 7.84
CA ASP A 205 -17.26 -7.18 8.08
C ASP A 205 -16.25 -8.33 8.18
N LYS A 206 -16.31 -9.05 9.31
CA LYS A 206 -15.39 -10.15 9.67
C LYS A 206 -13.90 -9.74 9.72
N VAL A 207 -13.60 -8.44 9.83
CA VAL A 207 -12.22 -7.95 10.00
C VAL A 207 -11.95 -7.75 11.48
N LYS A 208 -10.93 -8.45 12.01
CA LYS A 208 -10.55 -8.31 13.42
C LYS A 208 -9.70 -7.08 13.67
N SER A 209 -8.73 -6.85 12.78
CA SER A 209 -7.75 -5.78 12.89
C SER A 209 -7.38 -5.21 11.54
N VAL A 210 -6.89 -3.96 11.55
CA VAL A 210 -6.32 -3.29 10.38
C VAL A 210 -4.87 -2.91 10.62
N SER A 211 -4.16 -2.73 9.51
CA SER A 211 -2.85 -2.11 9.45
C SER A 211 -2.93 -0.80 8.68
N LEU A 212 -2.23 0.21 9.18
CA LEU A 212 -2.06 1.50 8.54
C LEU A 212 -0.64 1.57 8.00
N GLN A 213 -0.48 1.97 6.76
CA GLN A 213 0.82 2.22 6.16
C GLN A 213 0.87 3.65 5.61
N LEU A 214 1.89 4.38 6.03
CA LEU A 214 2.23 5.70 5.51
C LEU A 214 3.58 5.62 4.81
N THR A 215 3.59 6.02 3.54
CA THR A 215 4.79 6.02 2.69
C THR A 215 4.99 7.42 2.11
N ASP A 216 6.24 7.83 2.02
CA ASP A 216 6.63 9.08 1.35
C ASP A 216 6.72 8.91 -0.18
N ILE A 217 6.81 10.02 -0.90
CA ILE A 217 6.92 10.00 -2.38
C ILE A 217 8.18 9.24 -2.84
N ASP A 218 9.28 9.36 -2.10
CA ASP A 218 10.56 8.72 -2.44
C ASP A 218 10.63 7.25 -2.00
N LYS A 219 9.60 6.73 -1.31
CA LYS A 219 9.53 5.38 -0.72
C LYS A 219 10.65 5.06 0.28
N LYS A 220 11.29 6.08 0.85
CA LYS A 220 12.34 5.94 1.86
C LYS A 220 11.77 5.73 3.26
N LEU A 221 10.59 6.27 3.53
CA LEU A 221 9.85 6.12 4.78
C LEU A 221 8.76 5.06 4.62
N GLN A 222 8.72 4.07 5.51
CA GLN A 222 7.65 3.07 5.54
C GLN A 222 7.17 2.90 6.98
N LEU A 223 6.23 3.75 7.37
CA LEU A 223 5.68 3.73 8.71
C LEU A 223 4.44 2.81 8.74
N GLU A 224 4.53 1.71 9.48
CA GLU A 224 3.43 0.75 9.61
C GLU A 224 2.92 0.64 11.05
N ALA A 225 1.61 0.86 11.24
CA ALA A 225 0.89 0.55 12.47
C ALA A 225 -0.10 -0.59 12.24
N SER A 226 0.33 -1.80 12.61
CA SER A 226 -0.44 -3.03 12.48
C SER A 226 -1.19 -3.38 13.77
N GLY A 227 -2.23 -4.21 13.64
CA GLY A 227 -2.93 -4.80 14.79
C GLY A 227 -3.92 -3.85 15.47
N ILE A 228 -4.42 -2.85 14.74
CA ILE A 228 -5.42 -1.91 15.27
C ILE A 228 -6.78 -2.61 15.28
N PRO A 229 -7.40 -2.86 16.43
CA PRO A 229 -8.65 -3.61 16.48
C PRO A 229 -9.81 -2.76 15.97
N VAL A 230 -10.59 -3.34 15.06
CA VAL A 230 -11.73 -2.67 14.40
C VAL A 230 -12.99 -3.53 14.37
N GLY A 231 -12.86 -4.82 14.70
CA GLY A 231 -13.95 -5.78 14.74
C GLY A 231 -14.58 -5.91 16.13
N LYS A 232 -15.75 -6.56 16.16
CA LYS A 232 -16.28 -7.22 17.36
C LYS A 232 -15.78 -8.66 17.42
#